data_AF-A0A0Q9PHS2-F1
#
_entry.id   AF-A0A0Q9PHS2-F1
#
_cell.length_a   1.000
_cell.length_b   1.000
_cell.length_c   1.000
_cell.angle_alpha   90.00
_cell.angle_beta   90.00
_cell.angle_gamma   90.00
#
_symmetry.space_group_name_H-M   'P 1'
#
loop_
_entity.id
_entity.type
_entity.pdbx_description
1 polymer ?
#
loop_
_entity_poly.entity_id
_entity_poly.type
_entity_poly.pdbx_seq_one_letter_code
_entity_poly.pdbx_strand_id
1 'polypeptide(L)'
;MTTQYEIFRDPFRMLILLATLVSEKQNEPALQFDKVPFFENDTFLIQHDKFVYKKNLTEITWFQFLGRDIACSKDLSREEYNRMFVDCLASLYQIA
;
A
#
# COMPACT_ATOMS: atom_id res chain seq x y z
N MET A 1 21.15 -15.16 5.87
CA MET A 1 20.60 -14.30 4.79
C MET A 1 19.15 -14.69 4.57
N THR A 2 18.21 -14.15 5.35
CA THR A 2 16.80 -14.60 5.31
C THR A 2 15.78 -13.55 5.76
N THR A 3 16.22 -12.40 6.27
CA THR A 3 15.33 -11.37 6.83
C THR A 3 14.59 -10.57 5.76
N GLN A 4 15.15 -10.47 4.56
CA GLN A 4 14.55 -9.68 3.48
C GLN A 4 13.26 -10.30 2.95
N TYR A 5 13.04 -11.62 3.10
CA TYR A 5 11.87 -12.31 2.55
C TYR A 5 10.68 -12.43 3.53
N GLU A 6 10.85 -12.11 4.83
CA GLU A 6 9.79 -12.29 5.83
C GLU A 6 8.77 -11.14 5.87
N ILE A 7 9.12 -9.96 5.38
CA ILE A 7 8.18 -8.83 5.24
C ILE A 7 7.09 -9.16 4.19
N PHE A 8 7.40 -10.04 3.24
CA PHE A 8 6.56 -10.40 2.10
C PHE A 8 5.54 -11.53 2.36
N ARG A 9 5.35 -11.98 3.61
CA ARG A 9 4.35 -13.03 3.92
C ARG A 9 2.92 -12.51 4.03
N ASP A 10 2.75 -11.23 4.34
CA ASP A 10 1.44 -10.60 4.48
C ASP A 10 1.38 -9.39 3.53
N PRO A 11 0.59 -9.45 2.43
CA PRO A 11 0.49 -8.35 1.47
C PRO A 11 0.03 -7.05 2.13
N PHE A 12 -0.69 -7.12 3.25
CA PHE A 12 -1.13 -5.93 3.99
C PHE A 12 0.02 -5.25 4.75
N ARG A 13 1.11 -5.95 5.08
CA ARG A 13 2.33 -5.30 5.60
C ARG A 13 2.95 -4.36 4.58
N MET A 14 2.88 -4.70 3.30
CA MET A 14 3.37 -3.81 2.24
C MET A 14 2.48 -2.61 2.01
N LEU A 15 1.17 -2.75 2.20
CA LEU A 15 0.25 -1.61 2.21
C LEU A 15 0.57 -0.63 3.35
N ILE A 16 0.85 -1.13 4.56
CA ILE A 16 1.29 -0.31 5.70
C ILE A 16 2.59 0.40 5.37
N LEU A 17 3.58 -0.33 4.85
CA LEU A 17 4.86 0.26 4.46
C LEU A 17 4.64 1.39 3.45
N LEU A 18 3.84 1.15 2.41
CA LEU A 18 3.54 2.16 1.40
C LEU A 18 2.87 3.40 2.02
N ALA A 19 1.87 3.21 2.90
CA ALA A 19 1.21 4.31 3.61
C ALA A 19 2.19 5.11 4.50
N THR A 20 3.11 4.42 5.19
CA THR A 20 4.15 5.06 6.01
C THR A 20 5.06 5.92 5.13
N LEU A 21 5.53 5.40 4.01
CA LEU A 21 6.41 6.13 3.10
C LEU A 21 5.72 7.33 2.44
N VAL A 22 4.41 7.22 2.16
CA VAL A 22 3.60 8.36 1.72
C VAL A 22 3.54 9.45 2.80
N SER A 23 3.28 9.07 4.05
CA SER A 23 3.27 9.99 5.20
C SER A 23 4.61 10.71 5.35
N GLU A 24 5.71 9.97 5.27
CA GLU A 24 7.07 10.51 5.33
C GLU A 24 7.33 11.50 4.18
N LYS A 25 6.93 11.16 2.95
CA LYS A 25 7.08 12.03 1.77
C LYS A 25 6.30 13.35 1.92
N GLN A 26 5.18 13.34 2.64
CA GLN A 26 4.37 14.53 2.91
C GLN A 26 4.84 15.33 4.13
N ASN A 27 5.97 14.95 4.76
CA ASN A 27 6.48 15.51 6.01
C ASN A 27 5.49 15.40 7.19
N GLU A 28 4.60 14.40 7.17
CA GLU A 28 3.70 14.14 8.31
C GLU A 28 4.40 13.27 9.36
N PRO A 29 4.36 13.67 10.65
CA PRO A 29 5.04 12.93 11.72
C PRO A 29 4.27 11.64 12.06
N ALA A 30 4.81 10.51 11.58
CA ALA A 30 4.33 9.14 11.77
C ALA A 30 2.93 8.85 11.20
N LEU A 31 2.80 7.71 10.52
CA LEU A 31 1.53 7.24 9.99
C LEU A 31 0.50 7.11 11.10
N GLN A 32 -0.56 7.92 11.04
CA GLN A 32 -1.73 7.73 11.90
C GLN A 32 -2.67 6.73 11.23
N PHE A 33 -2.86 5.57 11.84
CA PHE A 33 -3.70 4.51 11.27
C PHE A 33 -5.18 4.90 11.17
N ASP A 34 -5.63 5.81 12.03
CA ASP A 34 -6.96 6.42 11.99
C ASP A 34 -7.09 7.51 10.91
N LYS A 35 -5.98 7.89 10.28
CA LYS A 35 -5.92 8.97 9.29
C LYS A 35 -4.80 8.72 8.29
N VAL A 36 -4.96 7.68 7.47
CA VAL A 36 -4.03 7.41 6.36
C VAL A 36 -4.03 8.63 5.43
N PRO A 37 -2.84 9.21 5.13
CA PRO A 37 -2.75 10.40 4.31
C PRO A 37 -3.28 10.15 2.89
N PHE A 38 -3.92 11.17 2.33
CA PHE A 38 -4.31 11.15 0.93
C PHE A 38 -3.08 11.34 0.05
N PHE A 39 -2.87 10.42 -0.89
CA PHE A 39 -1.89 10.56 -1.95
C PHE A 39 -2.42 9.95 -3.23
N GLU A 40 -2.11 10.62 -4.34
CA GLU A 40 -2.50 10.17 -5.66
C GLU A 40 -1.39 10.50 -6.67
N ASN A 41 -1.06 9.51 -7.51
CA ASN A 41 -0.25 9.69 -8.71
C ASN A 41 -0.85 8.86 -9.86
N ASP A 42 -0.14 8.74 -10.98
CA ASP A 42 -0.61 7.98 -12.14
C ASP A 42 -0.70 6.46 -11.88
N THR A 43 0.03 5.94 -10.89
CA THR A 43 0.12 4.51 -10.58
C THR A 43 -0.89 4.08 -9.53
N PHE A 44 -1.07 4.86 -8.45
CA PHE A 44 -1.93 4.50 -7.34
C PHE A 44 -2.55 5.69 -6.64
N LEU A 45 -3.62 5.41 -5.90
CA LEU A 45 -4.24 6.28 -4.93
C LEU A 45 -4.26 5.57 -3.59
N ILE A 46 -3.96 6.29 -2.52
CA ILE A 46 -4.15 5.84 -1.15
C ILE A 46 -4.81 6.96 -0.36
N GLN A 47 -5.77 6.60 0.48
CA GLN A 47 -6.45 7.48 1.40
C GLN A 47 -6.91 6.67 2.60
N HIS A 48 -7.47 7.35 3.62
CA HIS A 48 -8.17 6.65 4.69
C HIS A 48 -9.15 5.64 4.10
N ASP A 49 -9.20 4.42 4.66
CA ASP A 49 -10.03 3.27 4.25
C ASP A 49 -9.83 2.66 2.85
N LYS A 50 -9.04 3.28 1.96
CA LYS A 50 -9.01 2.87 0.55
C LYS A 50 -7.63 3.00 -0.11
N PHE A 51 -7.28 1.96 -0.86
CA PHE A 51 -6.17 1.94 -1.80
C PHE A 51 -6.66 1.51 -3.18
N VAL A 52 -6.16 2.17 -4.22
CA VAL A 52 -6.45 1.85 -5.62
C VAL A 52 -5.16 1.77 -6.40
N TYR A 53 -4.93 0.62 -7.04
CA TYR A 53 -3.88 0.47 -8.05
C TYR A 53 -4.47 0.71 -9.44
N LYS A 54 -4.09 1.83 -10.06
CA LYS A 54 -4.76 2.36 -11.25
C LYS A 54 -4.50 1.55 -12.51
N LYS A 55 -3.35 0.86 -12.61
CA LYS A 55 -2.99 0.09 -13.81
C LYS A 55 -3.97 -1.03 -14.14
N ASN A 56 -4.61 -1.63 -13.13
CA ASN A 56 -5.59 -2.69 -13.34
C ASN A 56 -6.88 -2.51 -12.53
N LEU A 57 -7.08 -1.35 -11.90
CA LEU A 57 -8.24 -1.04 -11.05
C LEU A 57 -8.43 -2.04 -9.89
N THR A 58 -7.32 -2.51 -9.30
CA THR A 58 -7.41 -3.26 -8.04
C THR A 58 -7.71 -2.29 -6.92
N GLU A 59 -8.74 -2.58 -6.14
CA GLU A 59 -9.13 -1.79 -4.97
C GLU A 59 -8.93 -2.65 -3.72
N ILE A 60 -8.30 -2.07 -2.71
CA ILE A 60 -8.19 -2.66 -1.37
C ILE A 60 -8.87 -1.68 -0.41
N THR A 61 -9.89 -2.13 0.28
CA THR A 61 -10.64 -1.34 1.26
C THR A 61 -10.54 -1.96 2.64
N TRP A 62 -10.52 -1.14 3.68
CA TRP A 62 -10.47 -1.60 5.07
C TRP A 62 -11.31 -0.72 5.98
N PHE A 63 -11.96 -1.33 6.98
CA PHE A 63 -12.72 -0.58 7.98
C PHE A 63 -11.84 -0.08 9.14
N GLN A 64 -10.92 -0.92 9.61
CA GLN A 64 -9.90 -0.57 10.59
C GLN A 64 -8.54 -0.96 10.03
N PHE A 65 -7.70 0.03 9.78
CA PHE A 65 -6.33 -0.23 9.32
C PHE A 65 -5.61 -0.97 10.46
N LEU A 66 -5.42 -2.28 10.28
CA LEU A 66 -4.89 -3.27 11.25
C LEU A 66 -5.87 -3.91 12.26
N GLY A 67 -7.18 -3.83 12.04
CA GLY A 67 -8.22 -4.53 12.83
C GLY A 67 -8.98 -5.65 12.09
N ARG A 68 -8.53 -5.99 10.87
CA ARG A 68 -8.93 -7.08 9.95
C ARG A 68 -10.42 -7.19 9.61
N ASP A 69 -10.84 -6.25 8.79
CA ASP A 69 -11.79 -6.48 7.70
C ASP A 69 -11.22 -5.80 6.46
N ILE A 70 -10.34 -6.51 5.75
CA ILE A 70 -9.70 -6.00 4.53
C ILE A 70 -10.26 -6.78 3.35
N ALA A 71 -10.86 -6.07 2.41
CA ALA A 71 -11.39 -6.62 1.18
C ALA A 71 -10.54 -6.16 0.00
N CYS A 72 -10.18 -7.08 -0.88
CA CYS A 72 -9.62 -6.76 -2.19
C CYS A 72 -10.68 -7.02 -3.25
N SER A 73 -10.84 -6.12 -4.22
CA SER A 73 -11.78 -6.29 -5.33
C SER A 73 -11.39 -7.42 -6.28
N LYS A 74 -10.15 -7.92 -6.17
CA LYS A 74 -9.60 -9.00 -7.00
C LYS A 74 -8.99 -10.09 -6.14
N ASP A 75 -9.13 -11.33 -6.61
CA ASP A 75 -8.39 -12.46 -6.08
C ASP A 75 -6.99 -12.45 -6.69
N LEU A 76 -6.04 -11.84 -5.97
CA LEU A 76 -4.65 -11.70 -6.41
C LEU A 76 -3.79 -12.76 -5.73
N SER A 77 -2.94 -13.40 -6.52
CA SER A 77 -1.81 -14.16 -5.99
C SER A 77 -0.85 -13.26 -5.22
N ARG A 78 -0.04 -13.87 -4.36
CA ARG A 78 0.99 -13.15 -3.61
C ARG A 78 1.99 -12.45 -4.54
N GLU A 79 2.37 -13.10 -5.63
CA GLU A 79 3.29 -12.52 -6.61
C GLU A 79 2.70 -11.26 -7.27
N GLU A 80 1.38 -11.23 -7.51
CA GLU A 80 0.69 -10.06 -8.04
C GLU A 80 0.63 -8.90 -7.04
N TYR A 81 0.32 -9.18 -5.77
CA TYR A 81 0.43 -8.16 -4.70
C TYR A 81 1.85 -7.58 -4.66
N ASN A 82 2.87 -8.44 -4.68
CA ASN A 82 4.25 -7.98 -4.59
C ASN A 82 4.64 -7.07 -5.76
N ARG A 83 4.29 -7.47 -6.99
CA ARG A 83 4.55 -6.63 -8.18
C ARG A 83 3.84 -5.30 -8.11
N MET A 84 2.56 -5.30 -7.69
CA MET A 84 1.77 -4.09 -7.53
C MET A 84 2.41 -3.13 -6.52
N PHE A 85 2.80 -3.60 -5.34
CA PHE A 85 3.40 -2.72 -4.32
C PHE A 85 4.79 -2.23 -4.71
N VAL A 86 5.62 -3.05 -5.36
CA VAL A 86 6.92 -2.61 -5.88
C VAL A 86 6.74 -1.51 -6.92
N ASP A 87 5.77 -1.65 -7.82
CA ASP A 87 5.44 -0.62 -8.82
C ASP A 87 4.95 0.69 -8.16
N CYS A 88 4.14 0.58 -7.11
CA CYS A 88 3.71 1.75 -6.33
C CYS A 88 4.91 2.45 -5.66
N LEU A 89 5.82 1.68 -5.03
CA LEU A 89 7.04 2.22 -4.42
C LEU A 89 7.95 2.91 -5.44
N ALA A 90 8.18 2.29 -6.60
CA ALA A 90 8.96 2.89 -7.68
C ALA A 90 8.35 4.22 -8.15
N SER A 91 7.02 4.26 -8.32
CA SER A 91 6.30 5.48 -8.69
C SER A 91 6.33 6.56 -7.61
N LEU A 92 6.39 6.17 -6.33
CA LEU A 92 6.49 7.11 -5.21
C LEU A 92 7.83 7.84 -5.22
N TYR A 93 8.93 7.17 -5.56
CA TYR A 93 10.26 7.78 -5.59
C TYR A 93 10.71 8.25 -6.98
N GLN A 94 9.86 8.14 -8.00
CA GLN A 94 10.20 8.44 -9.40
C GLN A 94 11.45 7.66 -9.87
N ILE A 95 11.62 6.45 -9.34
CA ILE A 95 12.69 5.54 -9.77
C ILE A 95 12.14 4.82 -11.00
N ALA A 96 12.45 5.36 -12.17
CA ALA A 96 12.11 4.79 -13.48
C ALA A 96 13.12 3.71 -13.89
#